data_AF-A0A3C0T9S7-F1
#
_entry.id   AF-A0A3C0T9S7-F1
#
_cell.length_a   1.000
_cell.length_b   1.000
_cell.length_c   1.000
_cell.angle_alpha   90.00
_cell.angle_beta   90.00
_cell.angle_gamma   90.00
#
_symmetry.space_group_name_H-M   'P 1'
#
loop_
_entity.id
_entity.type
_entity.pdbx_description
1 polymer ?
#
loop_
_entity_poly.entity_id
_entity_poly.type
_entity_poly.pdbx_seq_one_letter_code
_entity_poly.pdbx_strand_id
1 'polypeptide(L)' 'MIKATRLLDHPIIGPDLDSSIGVNIQGPSLIKVPHWIEDPLGKYYLYFADHKGTYIRLAYTDDLSGPWRVHVPGSL' A
#
# COMPACT_ATOMS: atom_id res chain seq x y z
N MET A 1 1.89 -12.38 -27.48
CA MET A 1 2.38 -11.06 -27.03
C MET A 1 1.62 -10.68 -25.77
N ILE A 2 2.30 -10.34 -24.67
CA ILE A 2 1.64 -9.91 -23.43
C ILE A 2 1.46 -8.39 -23.49
N LYS A 3 0.26 -7.91 -23.17
CA LYS A 3 -0.07 -6.49 -23.07
C LYS A 3 -0.45 -6.17 -21.64
N ALA A 4 0.13 -5.10 -21.09
CA ALA A 4 -0.28 -4.53 -19.82
C ALA A 4 -1.03 -3.21 -20.08
N THR A 5 -2.11 -2.99 -19.33
CA THR A 5 -2.89 -1.74 -19.35
C THR A 5 -2.82 -1.15 -17.94
N ARG A 6 -2.64 0.17 -17.85
CA ARG A 6 -2.66 0.86 -16.55
C ARG A 6 -4.03 0.71 -15.89
N LEU A 7 -4.05 0.47 -14.58
CA LEU A 7 -5.28 0.48 -13.79
C LEU A 7 -5.79 1.92 -13.59
N LEU A 8 -4.88 2.84 -13.28
CA LEU A 8 -5.18 4.26 -12.99
C LEU A 8 -4.24 5.17 -13.80
N ASP A 9 -4.66 6.42 -13.98
CA ASP A 9 -3.85 7.51 -14.54
C ASP A 9 -2.95 8.20 -13.51
N HIS A 10 -3.09 7.87 -12.23
CA HIS A 10 -2.32 8.38 -11.09
C HIS A 10 -1.68 7.24 -10.26
N PRO A 11 -0.76 7.55 -9.33
CA PRO A 11 -0.20 6.58 -8.39
C PRO A 11 -1.27 5.96 -7.47
N ILE A 12 -1.07 4.70 -7.06
CA ILE A 12 -1.95 3.99 -6.11
C ILE A 12 -1.88 4.61 -4.70
N ILE A 13 -0.68 5.03 -4.28
CA ILE A 13 -0.44 5.76 -3.03
C ILE A 13 0.50 6.94 -3.29
N GLY A 14 0.36 7.99 -2.48
CA GLY A 14 1.18 9.20 -2.55
C GLY A 14 1.41 9.83 -1.16
N PRO A 15 2.35 10.79 -1.04
CA PRO A 15 2.63 11.52 0.21
C PRO A 15 1.41 12.23 0.82
N ASP A 16 0.43 12.57 -0.01
CA ASP A 16 -0.82 13.24 0.35
C ASP A 16 -1.83 12.32 1.03
N LEU A 17 -1.62 11.00 0.97
CA LEU A 17 -2.55 10.03 1.54
C LEU A 17 -2.61 10.07 3.06
N ASP A 18 -1.46 10.25 3.71
CA ASP A 18 -1.34 10.36 5.16
C ASP A 18 -0.03 11.07 5.52
N SER A 19 -0.08 11.97 6.51
CA SER A 19 1.08 12.78 6.93
C SER A 19 2.25 11.93 7.47
N SER A 20 1.99 10.70 7.89
CA SER A 20 3.03 9.78 8.35
C SER A 20 3.92 9.28 7.21
N ILE A 21 3.46 9.23 5.95
CA ILE A 21 4.23 8.66 4.83
C ILE A 21 5.53 9.43 4.57
N GLY A 22 5.52 10.74 4.79
CA GLY A 22 6.59 11.63 4.32
C GLY A 22 6.59 11.73 2.80
N VAL A 23 7.69 12.23 2.23
CA VAL A 23 7.76 12.54 0.78
C VAL A 23 8.37 11.43 -0.07
N ASN A 24 8.88 10.36 0.54
CA ASN A 24 9.62 9.33 -0.15
C ASN A 24 9.00 7.94 0.05
N ILE A 25 8.52 7.36 -1.04
CA ILE A 25 7.89 6.04 -1.09
C ILE A 25 8.74 5.16 -2.00
N GLN A 26 9.22 4.03 -1.46
CA GLN A 26 10.08 3.09 -2.15
C GLN A 26 9.72 1.64 -1.85
N GLY A 27 10.07 0.76 -2.80
CA GLY A 27 9.91 -0.69 -2.69
C GLY A 27 8.48 -1.18 -2.43
N PRO A 28 7.44 -0.69 -3.14
CA PRO A 28 6.07 -1.13 -2.89
C PRO A 28 5.90 -2.62 -3.22
N SER A 29 5.34 -3.38 -2.28
CA SER A 29 5.01 -4.81 -2.43
C SER A 29 3.53 -5.03 -2.13
N LEU A 30 2.76 -5.40 -3.14
CA LEU A 30 1.32 -5.63 -3.07
C LEU A 30 1.03 -7.13 -2.90
N ILE A 31 0.19 -7.47 -1.93
CA ILE A 31 -0.40 -8.80 -1.79
C ILE A 31 -1.92 -8.71 -1.73
N LYS A 32 -2.59 -9.73 -2.27
CA LYS A 32 -3.97 -10.02 -1.87
C LYS A 32 -3.91 -10.74 -0.54
N VAL A 33 -4.68 -10.27 0.44
CA VAL A 33 -4.66 -10.85 1.78
C VAL A 33 -5.10 -12.31 1.70
N PRO A 34 -4.30 -13.25 2.25
CA PRO A 34 -4.67 -14.65 2.26
C PRO A 34 -5.96 -14.89 3.05
N HIS A 35 -6.78 -15.83 2.57
CA HIS A 35 -8.09 -16.14 3.16
C HIS A 35 -8.03 -16.64 4.61
N TRP A 36 -6.86 -17.09 5.08
CA TRP A 36 -6.65 -17.61 6.44
C TRP A 36 -6.29 -16.53 7.46
N ILE A 37 -6.13 -15.26 7.03
CA ILE A 37 -5.94 -14.14 7.95
C ILE A 37 -7.28 -13.82 8.60
N GLU A 38 -7.34 -13.88 9.92
CA GLU A 38 -8.49 -13.45 10.71
C GLU A 38 -8.53 -11.91 10.79
N ASP A 39 -9.74 -11.34 10.76
CA ASP A 39 -10.02 -9.89 10.84
C ASP A 39 -9.07 -9.01 10.00
N PRO A 40 -8.98 -9.22 8.68
CA PRO A 40 -8.08 -8.45 7.83
C PRO A 40 -8.52 -6.98 7.74
N LEU A 41 -7.55 -6.06 7.65
CA LEU A 41 -7.83 -4.63 7.51
C LEU A 41 -8.50 -4.30 6.15
N GLY A 42 -8.27 -5.12 5.13
CA GLY A 42 -8.88 -5.03 3.80
C GLY A 42 -8.45 -6.22 2.93
N LYS A 43 -8.95 -6.31 1.70
CA LYS A 43 -8.61 -7.41 0.76
C LYS A 43 -7.20 -7.36 0.20
N TYR A 44 -6.55 -6.19 0.20
CA TYR A 44 -5.22 -5.99 -0.34
C TYR A 44 -4.34 -5.21 0.62
N TYR A 45 -3.10 -5.67 0.79
CA TYR A 45 -2.05 -5.00 1.58
C TYR A 45 -0.93 -4.56 0.67
N LEU A 46 -0.51 -3.30 0.83
CA LEU A 46 0.61 -2.68 0.13
C LEU A 46 1.65 -2.26 1.18
N TYR A 47 2.77 -2.97 1.20
CA TYR A 47 3.91 -2.63 2.06
C TYR A 47 4.87 -1.71 1.31
N PHE A 48 5.39 -0.70 1.99
CA PHE A 48 6.34 0.26 1.41
C PHE A 48 7.19 0.92 2.51
N ALA A 49 8.29 1.55 2.13
CA ALA A 49 9.17 2.25 3.08
C ALA A 49 9.81 3.49 2.45
N ASP A 50 10.41 4.33 3.29
CA ASP A 50 11.40 5.31 2.86
C ASP A 50 12.76 4.59 2.67
N HIS A 51 13.55 4.93 1.66
CA HIS A 51 14.92 4.41 1.47
C HIS A 51 15.87 4.67 2.65
N LYS A 52 15.50 5.57 3.57
CA LYS A 52 16.20 5.86 4.83
C LYS A 52 15.47 5.35 6.06
N GLY A 53 14.34 4.67 5.87
CA GLY A 53 13.38 4.35 6.93
C GLY A 53 13.90 3.31 7.91
N THR A 54 13.53 3.48 9.18
CA THR A 54 13.74 2.50 10.26
C THR A 54 12.55 1.55 10.44
N TYR A 55 11.52 1.67 9.59
CA TYR A 55 10.22 0.99 9.72
C TYR A 55 9.64 0.64 8.35
N ILE A 56 8.70 -0.31 8.33
CA ILE A 56 7.90 -0.66 7.14
C ILE A 56 6.47 -0.16 7.36
N ARG A 57 5.93 0.56 6.38
CA ARG A 57 4.55 1.04 6.38
C ARG A 57 3.64 0.05 5.65
N LEU A 58 2.39 0.03 6.09
CA LEU A 58 1.31 -0.74 5.49
C LEU A 58 0.18 0.21 5.07
N ALA A 59 -0.23 0.13 3.80
CA ALA A 59 -1.50 0.64 3.35
C ALA A 59 -2.42 -0.53 2.95
N TYR A 60 -3.73 -0.38 3.15
CA TYR A 60 -4.71 -1.42 2.85
C TYR A 60 -5.94 -0.85 2.14
N THR A 61 -6.64 -1.73 1.42
CA THR A 61 -7.88 -1.41 0.72
C THR A 61 -8.67 -2.68 0.39
N ASP A 62 -9.96 -2.53 0.09
CA ASP A 62 -10.80 -3.58 -0.47
C ASP A 62 -10.84 -3.58 -2.01
N ASP A 63 -10.38 -2.52 -2.65
CA ASP A 63 -10.36 -2.34 -4.11
C ASP A 63 -9.01 -1.80 -4.57
N LEU A 64 -8.41 -2.39 -5.61
CA LEU A 64 -7.11 -1.96 -6.13
C LEU A 64 -7.14 -0.50 -6.64
N SER A 65 -8.30 0.02 -7.04
CA SER A 65 -8.45 1.44 -7.39
C SER A 65 -8.50 2.39 -6.18
N GLY A 66 -8.52 1.84 -4.97
CA GLY A 66 -8.70 2.58 -3.72
C GLY A 66 -10.17 2.76 -3.32
N PRO A 67 -10.44 3.52 -2.25
CA PRO A 67 -9.48 4.34 -1.50
C PRO A 67 -8.50 3.48 -0.70
N TRP A 68 -7.25 3.96 -0.59
CA TRP A 68 -6.22 3.34 0.24
C TRP A 68 -6.21 3.99 1.62
N ARG A 69 -5.87 3.22 2.66
CA ARG A 69 -5.74 3.72 4.03
C ARG A 69 -4.43 3.28 4.63
N VAL A 70 -3.73 4.18 5.30
CA VAL A 70 -2.47 3.86 5.99
C VAL A 70 -2.78 3.27 7.36
N HIS A 71 -2.14 2.14 7.69
CA HIS A 71 -2.09 1.62 9.04
C HIS A 71 -0.97 2.33 9.82
N VAL A 72 -1.35 3.43 10.49
CA VAL A 72 -0.42 4.37 11.14
C VAL A 72 0.49 3.77 12.21
N PRO A 73 0.09 2.75 13.01
CA PRO A 73 1.02 2.08 13.92
C PRO A 73 2.28 1.52 13.23
N GLY A 74 2.27 1.41 11.89
CA GLY A 74 3.28 0.72 11.11
C GLY A 74 3.01 -0.77 11.10
N SER A 75 3.75 -1.53 10.29
CA SER A 75 3.71 -3.00 10.36
C SER A 75 4.86 -3.60 11.15
N LEU A 76 5.98 -2.86 11.28
CA LEU A 76 7.22 -3.21 11.96
C LEU A 76 7.98 -1.94 12.36
#